data_AF-A0A2V7XZZ7-F1
#
_entry.id   AF-A0A2V7XZZ7-F1
#
_cell.length_a   1.000
_cell.length_b   1.000
_cell.length_c   1.000
_cell.angle_alpha   90.00
_cell.angle_beta   90.00
_cell.angle_gamma   90.00
#
_symmetry.space_group_name_H-M   'P 1'
#
loop_
_entity.id
_entity.type
_entity.pdbx_description
1 polymer ?
#
loop_
_entity_poly.entity_id
_entity_poly.type
_entity_poly.pdbx_seq_one_letter_code
_entity_poly.pdbx_strand_id
1 'polypeptide(L)' 'MRPFLSAGLGAVTYDIPHAARTDLAFEVGAGARLGFGERVGARLEVADRIVPDHFLSGDTEHDVHVRAGVVFRLP' A
#
# COMPACT_ATOMS: atom_id res chain seq x y z
N MET A 1 10.88 1.98 18.69
CA MET A 1 10.00 1.36 17.69
C MET A 1 8.59 1.85 17.94
N ARG A 2 7.80 2.15 16.89
CA ARG A 2 6.40 2.56 16.99
C ARG A 2 5.54 1.76 16.02
N PRO A 3 4.67 0.85 16.48
CA PRO A 3 3.75 0.14 15.59
C PRO A 3 2.67 1.08 15.04
N PHE A 4 2.07 0.71 13.91
CA PHE A 4 0.94 1.42 13.32
C PHE A 4 0.05 0.46 12.51
N LEU A 5 -1.19 0.90 12.30
CA LEU A 5 -2.11 0.33 11.33
C LEU A 5 -2.37 1.37 10.23
N SER A 6 -2.66 0.91 9.03
CA SER A 6 -3.02 1.73 7.88
C SER A 6 -4.29 1.20 7.23
N ALA A 7 -5.11 2.10 6.73
CA ALA A 7 -6.26 1.81 5.90
C ALA A 7 -6.41 2.94 4.88
N GLY A 8 -6.75 2.62 3.64
CA GLY A 8 -6.84 3.57 2.54
C GLY A 8 -7.80 3.13 1.45
N LEU A 9 -8.27 4.12 0.70
CA LEU A 9 -9.11 3.97 -0.49
C LEU A 9 -8.36 4.60 -1.66
N GLY A 10 -8.36 3.94 -2.80
CA GLY A 10 -7.67 4.40 -3.99
C GLY A 10 -8.18 3.71 -5.25
N ALA A 11 -7.37 3.78 -6.29
CA ALA A 11 -7.62 3.10 -7.55
C ALA A 11 -6.31 2.60 -8.16
N VAL A 12 -6.39 1.50 -8.91
CA VAL A 12 -5.26 0.95 -9.68
C VAL A 12 -5.58 1.11 -11.15
N THR A 13 -4.65 1.71 -11.89
CA THR A 13 -4.75 1.86 -13.34
C THR A 13 -3.84 0.84 -14.02
N TYR A 14 -4.41 0.05 -14.91
CA TYR A 14 -3.72 -0.93 -15.73
C TYR A 14 -3.52 -0.37 -17.14
N ASP A 15 -2.26 -0.36 -17.59
CA ASP A 15 -1.92 -0.04 -18.97
C ASP A 15 -1.87 -1.35 -19.77
N ILE A 16 -3.01 -1.70 -20.37
CA ILE A 16 -3.14 -2.88 -21.23
C ILE A 16 -3.26 -2.45 -22.70
N PRO A 17 -2.73 -3.24 -23.66
CA PRO A 17 -2.48 -2.78 -25.04
C PRO A 17 -3.69 -2.26 -25.82
N HIS A 18 -4.92 -2.51 -25.36
CA HIS A 18 -6.15 -2.17 -26.09
C HIS A 18 -7.10 -1.21 -25.34
N ALA A 19 -6.87 -0.91 -24.05
CA ALA A 19 -7.63 0.09 -23.28
C ALA A 19 -7.06 0.30 -21.87
N ALA A 20 -6.72 1.53 -21.47
CA ALA A 20 -6.43 1.80 -20.07
C ALA A 20 -7.68 1.56 -19.21
N ARG A 21 -7.53 0.82 -18.10
CA ARG A 21 -8.64 0.53 -17.18
C ARG A 21 -8.25 0.83 -15.75
N THR A 22 -9.19 1.43 -15.01
CA THR A 22 -8.99 1.86 -13.64
C THR A 22 -10.03 1.18 -12.75
N ASP A 23 -9.56 0.40 -11.78
CA ASP A 23 -10.41 -0.30 -10.83
C ASP A 23 -10.25 0.32 -9.42
N LEU A 24 -11.32 0.30 -8.64
CA LEU A 24 -11.29 0.77 -7.25
C LEU A 24 -10.51 -0.22 -6.38
N ALA A 25 -9.69 0.31 -5.47
CA ALA A 25 -8.87 -0.47 -4.58
C ALA A 25 -8.99 0.00 -3.13
N PHE A 26 -9.01 -0.96 -2.23
CA PHE A 26 -8.95 -0.77 -0.78
C PHE A 26 -7.59 -1.28 -0.32
N GLU A 27 -6.96 -0.59 0.63
CA GLU A 27 -5.68 -1.02 1.18
C GLU A 27 -5.77 -1.07 2.69
N VAL A 28 -5.31 -2.16 3.28
CA VAL A 28 -5.19 -2.32 4.74
C VAL A 28 -3.81 -2.84 5.08
N GLY A 29 -3.23 -2.36 6.17
CA GLY A 29 -1.86 -2.74 6.50
C GLY A 29 -1.52 -2.59 7.98
N ALA A 30 -0.43 -3.26 8.34
CA ALA A 30 0.17 -3.19 9.66
C ALA A 30 1.68 -3.09 9.53
N GLY A 31 2.30 -2.29 10.40
CA GLY A 31 3.73 -2.06 10.30
C GLY A 31 4.34 -1.45 11.55
N ALA A 32 5.63 -1.15 11.43
CA ALA A 32 6.39 -0.50 12.48
C ALA A 32 7.36 0.53 11.91
N ARG A 33 7.55 1.60 12.69
CA ARG A 33 8.55 2.63 12.43
C ARG A 33 9.66 2.54 13.46
N LEU A 34 10.90 2.48 12.99
CA LEU A 34 12.12 2.52 13.80
C LEU A 34 12.70 3.92 13.67
N GLY A 35 12.95 4.60 14.79
CA GLY A 35 13.58 5.91 14.79
C GLY A 35 15.09 5.79 15.01
N PHE A 36 15.87 6.53 14.24
CA PHE A 36 17.31 6.66 14.38
C PHE A 36 17.62 8.14 14.63
N GLY A 37 17.73 8.52 15.91
CA GLY A 37 17.82 9.92 16.32
C GLY A 37 16.50 10.68 16.13
N GLU A 38 16.58 12.00 15.97
CA GLU A 38 15.39 12.88 15.97
C GLU A 38 14.70 13.02 14.60
N ARG A 39 15.46 12.83 13.51
CA ARG A 39 15.02 13.21 12.14
C ARG A 39 14.94 12.07 11.15
N VAL A 40 15.57 10.94 11.42
CA VAL A 40 15.65 9.80 10.48
C VAL A 40 15.01 8.58 11.11
N GLY A 41 14.44 7.72 10.28
CA GLY A 41 13.92 6.42 10.70
C GLY A 41 13.72 5.48 9.52
N ALA A 42 13.42 4.23 9.82
CA ALA A 42 12.94 3.26 8.85
C ALA A 42 11.47 2.91 9.11
N ARG A 43 10.75 2.51 8.05
CA ARG A 43 9.40 1.97 8.07
C ARG A 43 9.42 0.60 7.42
N LEU A 44 8.76 -0.35 8.06
CA LEU A 44 8.41 -1.65 7.48
C LEU A 44 6.90 -1.84 7.63
N GLU A 45 6.26 -2.33 6.58
CA GLU A 45 4.81 -2.51 6.51
C GLU A 45 4.46 -3.72 5.66
N VAL A 46 3.54 -4.54 6.15
CA VAL A 46 2.84 -5.55 5.34
C VAL A 46 1.46 -4.98 5.07
N ALA A 47 1.07 -4.95 3.80
CA ALA A 47 -0.24 -4.48 3.41
C ALA A 47 -0.87 -5.38 2.37
N ASP A 48 -2.19 -5.41 2.40
CA ASP A 48 -3.03 -6.12 1.47
C ASP A 48 -3.84 -5.09 0.69
N ARG A 49 -3.73 -5.14 -0.63
CA ARG A 49 -4.56 -4.38 -1.55
C ARG A 49 -5.67 -5.28 -2.06
N ILE A 50 -6.89 -4.83 -1.83
CA ILE A 50 -8.11 -5.55 -2.17
C ILE A 50 -8.79 -4.82 -3.34
N VAL A 51 -8.97 -5.51 -4.46
CA VAL A 51 -9.68 -5.00 -5.65
C VAL A 51 -10.95 -5.85 -5.82
N PRO A 52 -12.13 -5.39 -5.35
CA PRO A 52 -13.34 -6.23 -5.27
C PRO A 52 -13.95 -6.65 -6.61
N ASP A 53 -13.75 -5.84 -7.65
CA ASP A 53 -14.29 -6.07 -9.00
C ASP A 53 -13.15 -5.97 -10.00
N HIS A 54 -12.23 -6.95 -9.92
CA HIS A 54 -11.02 -6.93 -10.74
C HIS A 54 -11.36 -7.18 -12.21
N PHE A 55 -10.90 -6.30 -13.11
CA PHE A 55 -11.36 -6.29 -14.51
C PHE A 55 -11.12 -7.58 -15.31
N LEU A 56 -10.14 -8.41 -14.92
CA LEU A 56 -9.80 -9.66 -15.61
C LEU A 56 -10.62 -10.86 -15.11
N SER A 57 -10.93 -10.92 -13.81
CA SER A 57 -11.57 -12.08 -13.17
C SER A 57 -13.03 -11.84 -12.80
N GLY A 58 -13.42 -10.59 -12.54
CA GLY A 58 -14.70 -10.24 -11.93
C GLY A 58 -14.81 -10.65 -10.46
N ASP A 59 -13.71 -11.09 -9.86
CA ASP A 59 -13.61 -11.54 -8.47
C ASP A 59 -12.76 -10.57 -7.64
N THR A 60 -12.90 -10.64 -6.32
CA THR A 60 -12.05 -9.90 -5.39
C THR A 60 -10.60 -10.40 -5.47
N GLU A 61 -9.69 -9.54 -5.92
CA GLU A 61 -8.24 -9.78 -5.90
C GLU A 61 -7.63 -9.28 -4.58
N HIS A 62 -6.69 -10.06 -4.04
CA HIS A 62 -5.85 -9.70 -2.90
C HIS A 62 -4.38 -9.68 -3.34
N ASP A 63 -3.74 -8.52 -3.28
CA ASP A 63 -2.32 -8.31 -3.56
C ASP A 63 -1.60 -7.93 -2.25
N VAL A 64 -0.96 -8.93 -1.64
CA VAL A 64 -0.22 -8.76 -0.40
C VAL A 64 1.23 -8.40 -0.70
N HIS A 65 1.68 -7.27 -0.16
CA HIS A 65 3.00 -6.73 -0.43
C HIS A 65 3.68 -6.20 0.83
N VAL A 66 5.00 -6.38 0.87
CA VAL A 66 5.86 -5.88 1.95
C VAL A 66 6.56 -4.62 1.46
N ARG A 67 6.38 -3.53 2.20
CA ARG A 67 6.97 -2.22 1.92
C ARG A 67 8.00 -1.89 2.98
N ALA A 68 9.20 -1.54 2.53
CA ALA A 68 10.27 -1.02 3.39
C ALA A 68 10.69 0.35 2.86
N GLY A 69 11.00 1.28 3.76
CA GLY A 69 11.39 2.63 3.38
C GLY A 69 12.09 3.40 4.49
N VAL A 70 12.70 4.52 4.11
CA VAL A 70 13.31 5.49 5.03
C VAL A 70 12.34 6.64 5.21
N VAL A 71 12.25 7.18 6.43
CA VAL A 71 11.37 8.31 6.72
C VAL A 71 12.14 9.45 7.35
N PHE A 72 12.00 10.63 6.76
CA PHE A 72 12.60 11.87 7.24
C PHE A 72 11.54 12.73 7.91
N ARG A 73 11.88 13.33 9.06
CA ARG A 73 11.07 14.37 9.69
C ARG A 73 11.64 15.73 9.26
N LEU A 74 10.83 16.49 8.54
CA LEU A 74 11.17 17.88 8.17
C LEU A 74 11.07 18.79 9.40
N PRO A 75 11.90 19.84 9.48
CA PRO A 75 11.90 20.81 10.58
C PRO A 75 10.60 21.62 10.65
#